data_AF-A0A097EDX1-F1
#
_entry.id   AF-A0A097EDX1-F1
#
_cell.length_a   1.000
_cell.length_b   1.000
_cell.length_c   1.000
_cell.angle_alpha   90.00
_cell.angle_beta   90.00
_cell.angle_gamma   90.00
#
_symmetry.space_group_name_H-M   'P 1'
#
loop_
_entity.id
_entity.type
_entity.pdbx_description
1 polymer ?
#
loop_
_entity_poly.entity_id
_entity_poly.type
_entity_poly.pdbx_seq_one_letter_code
_entity_poly.pdbx_strand_id
1 'polypeptide(L)'
;MTIRITWARAVATLVGLAVAGLLFAWSGVFNIAASSGHWPITDWFLHWTMRNSVRTHAAFTSPDDPADRSGLVSAAGHFANACAVCHGAPGIKPAPVMQAATPPAPDLAVNARQWTDKQLFWILQHGVKYTGMPAWAVQDRQDEVRRMVAFVRRLPGMTPAQYDALVAEANPGADLATCTGCHGTDGRGRGAPDIPVLGGQDPAYLLAALQGYADGSRSSAVMQQVAMRMQPEAMRDAARRFAAMPGLGAAPAGDAAAARIVTQGLPRLQLPACASCHAPGKPYPVLAGQRPAYIAQRLRHWRGDETVVDARKSHATMPVIARRIPEEMIDPLARYLAGDAVDRSK
;
A
#
# COMPACT_ATOMS: atom_id res chain seq x y z
N MET A 1 -41.21 26.99 -42.06
CA MET A 1 -41.46 25.55 -41.81
C MET A 1 -40.97 25.23 -40.39
N THR A 2 -41.86 25.28 -39.40
CA THR A 2 -41.51 25.06 -37.99
C THR A 2 -41.56 23.56 -37.68
N ILE A 3 -40.39 22.94 -37.50
CA ILE A 3 -40.30 21.52 -37.14
C ILE A 3 -40.80 21.36 -35.70
N ARG A 4 -42.03 20.85 -35.53
CA ARG A 4 -42.53 20.42 -34.21
C ARG A 4 -41.88 19.09 -33.83
N ILE A 5 -40.90 19.14 -32.93
CA ILE A 5 -40.30 17.96 -32.30
C ILE A 5 -41.32 17.42 -31.31
N THR A 6 -41.90 16.26 -31.60
CA THR A 6 -42.78 15.54 -30.66
C THR A 6 -41.95 14.53 -29.86
N TRP A 7 -42.37 14.23 -28.62
CA TRP A 7 -41.70 13.22 -27.78
C TRP A 7 -41.56 11.87 -28.48
N ALA A 8 -42.57 11.44 -29.25
CA ALA A 8 -42.51 10.21 -30.04
C ALA A 8 -41.39 10.24 -31.09
N ARG A 9 -41.19 11.38 -31.78
CA ARG A 9 -40.10 11.55 -32.76
C ARG A 9 -38.74 11.60 -32.08
N ALA A 10 -38.64 12.25 -30.91
CA ALA A 10 -37.41 12.28 -30.13
C ALA A 10 -37.01 10.87 -29.67
N VAL A 11 -37.95 10.09 -29.11
CA VAL A 11 -37.71 8.71 -28.68
C VAL A 11 -37.34 7.81 -29.86
N ALA A 12 -38.09 7.88 -30.97
CA ALA A 12 -37.79 7.09 -32.16
C ALA A 12 -36.39 7.42 -32.73
N THR A 13 -35.98 8.69 -32.70
CA THR A 13 -34.64 9.12 -33.12
C THR A 13 -33.56 8.55 -32.19
N LEU A 14 -33.75 8.64 -30.86
CA LEU A 14 -32.79 8.08 -29.90
C LEU A 14 -32.64 6.56 -30.03
N VAL A 15 -33.75 5.85 -30.21
CA VAL A 15 -33.73 4.40 -30.46
C VAL A 15 -33.03 4.09 -31.78
N GLY A 16 -33.34 4.84 -32.85
CA GLY A 16 -32.67 4.69 -34.14
C GLY A 16 -31.16 4.90 -34.05
N LEU A 17 -30.70 5.93 -33.33
CA LEU A 17 -29.28 6.17 -33.07
C LEU A 17 -28.63 5.04 -32.26
N ALA A 18 -29.32 4.52 -31.24
CA ALA A 18 -28.81 3.40 -30.44
C ALA A 18 -28.67 2.12 -31.28
N VAL A 19 -29.68 1.79 -32.09
CA VAL A 19 -29.63 0.64 -33.02
C VAL A 19 -28.52 0.82 -34.05
N ALA A 20 -28.38 2.01 -34.64
CA ALA A 20 -27.30 2.29 -35.58
C ALA A 20 -25.91 2.14 -34.93
N GLY A 21 -25.73 2.60 -33.69
CA GLY A 21 -24.51 2.42 -32.92
C GLY A 21 -24.18 0.94 -32.65
N LEU A 22 -25.18 0.14 -32.29
CA LEU A 22 -25.03 -1.30 -32.11
C LEU A 22 -24.68 -2.03 -33.41
N LEU A 23 -25.34 -1.68 -34.52
CA LEU A 23 -25.02 -2.23 -35.84
C LEU A 23 -23.60 -1.86 -36.28
N PHE A 24 -23.16 -0.63 -36.01
CA PHE A 24 -21.77 -0.21 -36.27
C PHE A 24 -20.78 -1.03 -35.44
N ALA A 25 -21.01 -1.21 -34.14
CA ALA A 25 -20.17 -2.05 -33.29
C ALA A 25 -20.16 -3.52 -33.75
N TRP A 26 -21.31 -4.05 -34.21
CA TRP A 26 -21.44 -5.40 -34.72
C TRP A 26 -20.79 -5.60 -36.09
N SER A 27 -20.74 -4.56 -36.92
CA SER A 27 -20.24 -4.63 -38.31
C SER A 27 -18.75 -4.95 -38.45
N GLY A 28 -17.96 -4.80 -37.38
CA GLY A 28 -16.50 -4.95 -37.43
C GLY A 28 -15.76 -3.80 -38.13
N VAL A 29 -16.46 -2.74 -38.57
CA VAL A 29 -15.86 -1.56 -39.21
C VAL A 29 -14.99 -0.76 -38.23
N PHE A 30 -15.33 -0.78 -36.93
CA PHE A 30 -14.52 -0.13 -35.91
C PHE A 30 -13.24 -0.92 -35.63
N ASN A 31 -12.11 -0.40 -36.07
CA ASN A 31 -10.81 -1.01 -35.82
C ASN A 31 -10.41 -0.84 -34.34
N ILE A 32 -10.30 -1.96 -33.62
CA ILE A 32 -9.89 -2.02 -32.21
C ILE A 32 -8.37 -2.18 -32.01
N ALA A 33 -7.58 -2.15 -33.09
CA ALA A 33 -6.13 -2.33 -33.00
C ALA A 33 -5.48 -1.23 -32.14
N ALA A 34 -4.88 -1.62 -31.01
CA ALA A 34 -4.17 -0.67 -30.13
C ALA A 34 -2.99 0.01 -30.84
N SER A 35 -2.43 -0.61 -31.88
CA SER A 35 -1.30 -0.06 -32.64
C SER A 35 -1.64 1.22 -33.41
N SER A 36 -2.91 1.50 -33.69
CA SER A 36 -3.32 2.78 -34.32
C SER A 36 -3.52 3.91 -33.32
N GLY A 37 -3.45 3.63 -32.02
CA GLY A 37 -3.79 4.58 -30.97
C GLY A 37 -5.27 4.97 -30.96
N HIS A 38 -5.61 5.94 -30.13
CA HIS A 38 -6.93 6.56 -30.13
C HIS A 38 -7.06 7.61 -31.24
N TRP A 39 -8.28 7.79 -31.77
CA TRP A 39 -8.58 8.96 -32.59
C TRP A 39 -8.39 10.24 -31.78
N PRO A 40 -7.99 11.38 -32.39
CA PRO A 40 -7.71 12.62 -31.65
C PRO A 40 -8.86 13.09 -30.75
N ILE A 41 -10.11 12.94 -31.20
CA ILE A 41 -11.28 13.32 -30.41
C ILE A 41 -11.49 12.40 -29.21
N THR A 42 -11.30 11.10 -29.40
CA THR A 42 -11.43 10.09 -28.34
C THR A 42 -10.30 10.26 -27.33
N ASP A 43 -9.07 10.47 -27.79
CA ASP A 43 -7.91 10.72 -26.94
C ASP A 43 -8.12 11.96 -26.05
N TRP A 44 -8.51 13.08 -26.66
CA TRP A 44 -8.83 14.30 -25.93
C TRP A 44 -9.93 14.09 -24.89
N PHE A 45 -11.03 13.44 -25.29
CA PHE A 45 -12.19 13.22 -24.42
C PHE A 45 -11.85 12.33 -23.21
N LEU A 46 -11.10 11.25 -23.43
CA LEU A 46 -10.67 10.35 -22.36
C LEU A 46 -9.72 11.05 -21.39
N HIS A 47 -8.73 11.79 -21.89
CA HIS A 47 -7.80 12.56 -21.04
C HIS A 47 -8.51 13.68 -20.25
N TRP A 48 -9.44 14.39 -20.88
CA TRP A 48 -10.26 15.41 -20.22
C TRP A 48 -11.13 14.81 -19.11
N THR A 49 -11.80 13.69 -19.41
CA THR A 49 -12.65 12.97 -18.44
C THR A 49 -11.82 12.47 -17.26
N MET A 50 -10.66 11.87 -17.53
CA MET A 50 -9.74 11.37 -16.50
C MET A 50 -9.29 12.50 -15.57
N ARG A 51 -8.81 13.63 -16.12
CA ARG A 51 -8.35 14.78 -15.32
C ARG A 51 -9.46 15.38 -14.46
N ASN A 52 -10.66 15.54 -15.02
CA ASN A 52 -11.81 16.06 -14.28
C ASN A 52 -12.27 15.11 -13.17
N SER A 53 -12.30 13.80 -13.46
CA SER A 53 -12.63 12.78 -12.47
C SER A 53 -11.63 12.79 -11.32
N VAL A 54 -10.32 12.74 -11.61
CA VAL A 54 -9.26 12.82 -10.59
C VAL A 54 -9.39 14.10 -9.77
N ARG A 55 -9.54 15.27 -10.40
CA ARG A 55 -9.68 16.55 -9.70
C ARG A 55 -10.87 16.55 -8.74
N THR A 56 -11.99 15.97 -9.17
CA THR A 56 -13.24 15.95 -8.40
C THR A 56 -13.12 14.98 -7.23
N HIS A 57 -12.82 13.71 -7.50
CA HIS A 57 -12.80 12.70 -6.44
C HIS A 57 -11.65 12.88 -5.46
N ALA A 58 -10.46 13.29 -5.91
CA ALA A 58 -9.34 13.54 -5.01
C ALA A 58 -9.64 14.66 -3.99
N ALA A 59 -10.47 15.64 -4.35
CA ALA A 59 -10.86 16.71 -3.43
C ALA A 59 -11.73 16.21 -2.27
N PHE A 60 -12.54 15.17 -2.50
CA PHE A 60 -13.52 14.68 -1.51
C PHE A 60 -13.10 13.40 -0.80
N THR A 61 -12.30 12.53 -1.43
CA THR A 61 -12.02 11.18 -0.91
C THR A 61 -10.57 10.94 -0.53
N SER A 62 -9.66 11.87 -0.86
CA SER A 62 -8.26 11.73 -0.44
C SER A 62 -8.05 12.29 0.95
N PRO A 63 -7.18 11.68 1.78
CA PRO A 63 -6.79 12.22 3.07
C PRO A 63 -6.27 13.66 2.97
N ASP A 64 -6.40 14.41 4.06
CA ASP A 64 -5.83 15.76 4.16
C ASP A 64 -4.30 15.77 4.21
N ASP A 65 -3.71 14.67 4.69
CA ASP A 65 -2.28 14.40 4.75
C ASP A 65 -1.87 13.27 3.77
N PRO A 66 -2.04 13.45 2.44
CA PRO A 66 -1.88 12.38 1.45
C PRO A 66 -0.44 11.87 1.26
N ALA A 67 0.56 12.52 1.85
CA ALA A 67 1.97 12.20 1.68
C ALA A 67 2.65 11.93 3.02
N ASP A 68 3.20 10.71 3.19
CA ASP A 68 3.93 10.28 4.39
C ASP A 68 5.40 10.03 4.07
N ARG A 69 6.30 10.78 4.69
CA ARG A 69 7.75 10.70 4.43
C ARG A 69 8.47 9.67 5.31
N SER A 70 7.78 8.99 6.22
CA SER A 70 8.40 8.08 7.20
C SER A 70 8.93 6.77 6.61
N GLY A 71 8.41 6.33 5.46
CA GLY A 71 8.79 5.05 4.81
C GLY A 71 9.18 5.21 3.34
N LEU A 72 10.16 6.08 3.07
CA LEU A 72 10.64 6.30 1.70
C LEU A 72 11.42 5.11 1.15
N VAL A 73 12.17 4.39 1.98
CA VAL A 73 12.96 3.23 1.57
C VAL A 73 12.03 2.10 1.13
N SER A 74 11.00 1.79 1.93
CA SER A 74 10.00 0.78 1.57
C SER A 74 9.22 1.19 0.30
N ALA A 75 8.87 2.47 0.16
CA ALA A 75 8.24 2.99 -1.05
C ALA A 75 9.17 2.92 -2.28
N ALA A 76 10.46 3.24 -2.15
CA ALA A 76 11.44 3.15 -3.22
C ALA A 76 11.62 1.70 -3.70
N GLY A 77 11.75 0.76 -2.76
CA GLY A 77 11.82 -0.66 -3.06
C GLY A 77 10.57 -1.19 -3.75
N HIS A 78 9.38 -0.75 -3.30
CA HIS A 78 8.13 -1.12 -3.97
C HIS A 78 8.04 -0.51 -5.38
N PHE A 79 8.38 0.76 -5.53
CA PHE A 79 8.35 1.46 -6.82
C PHE A 79 9.27 0.79 -7.84
N ALA A 80 10.51 0.46 -7.44
CA ALA A 80 11.47 -0.24 -8.29
C ALA A 80 10.94 -1.58 -8.80
N ASN A 81 10.26 -2.34 -7.93
CA ASN A 81 9.77 -3.68 -8.27
C ASN A 81 8.42 -3.70 -9.01
N ALA A 82 7.55 -2.70 -8.80
CA ALA A 82 6.16 -2.74 -9.25
C ALA A 82 5.76 -1.60 -10.20
N CYS A 83 6.45 -0.46 -10.17
CA CYS A 83 6.03 0.75 -10.90
C CYS A 83 7.04 1.15 -12.00
N ALA A 84 8.35 1.02 -11.73
CA ALA A 84 9.42 1.53 -12.59
C ALA A 84 9.44 0.88 -13.98
N VAL A 85 9.00 -0.38 -14.10
CA VAL A 85 8.89 -1.06 -15.41
C VAL A 85 7.95 -0.31 -16.37
N CYS A 86 6.88 0.28 -15.84
CA CYS A 86 5.91 1.04 -16.63
C CYS A 86 6.24 2.53 -16.70
N HIS A 87 6.67 3.11 -15.57
CA HIS A 87 6.78 4.55 -15.40
C HIS A 87 8.22 5.09 -15.51
N GLY A 88 9.21 4.22 -15.69
CA GLY A 88 10.62 4.59 -15.61
C GLY A 88 11.02 5.02 -14.19
N ALA A 89 12.24 5.52 -14.09
CA ALA A 89 12.82 6.13 -12.89
C ALA A 89 13.92 7.11 -13.30
N PRO A 90 14.47 7.94 -12.40
CA PRO A 90 15.62 8.78 -12.72
C PRO A 90 16.76 7.99 -13.37
N GLY A 91 17.07 8.28 -14.64
CA GLY A 91 18.09 7.56 -15.42
C GLY A 91 17.63 6.24 -16.06
N ILE A 92 16.40 5.79 -15.80
CA ILE A 92 15.81 4.55 -16.32
C ILE A 92 14.61 4.90 -17.19
N LYS A 93 14.69 4.60 -18.49
CA LYS A 93 13.55 4.80 -19.39
C LYS A 93 12.46 3.75 -19.13
N PRO A 94 11.17 4.11 -19.25
CA PRO A 94 10.09 3.14 -19.25
C PRO A 94 10.29 2.01 -20.26
N ALA A 95 9.77 0.81 -19.97
CA ALA A 95 9.90 -0.33 -20.88
C ALA A 95 9.26 -0.03 -22.25
N PRO A 96 9.89 -0.42 -23.39
CA PRO A 96 9.35 -0.15 -24.72
C PRO A 96 7.93 -0.68 -24.95
N VAL A 97 7.60 -1.84 -24.37
CA VAL A 97 6.24 -2.41 -24.44
C VAL A 97 5.20 -1.51 -23.77
N MET A 98 5.55 -0.85 -22.66
CA MET A 98 4.66 0.07 -21.95
C MET A 98 4.58 1.44 -22.62
N GLN A 99 5.61 1.81 -23.39
CA GLN A 99 5.58 3.00 -24.25
C GLN A 99 4.80 2.78 -25.55
N ALA A 100 4.65 1.53 -26.00
CA ALA A 100 3.79 1.16 -27.12
C ALA A 100 2.32 0.90 -26.70
N ALA A 101 2.01 0.94 -25.40
CA ALA A 101 0.64 0.81 -24.91
C ALA A 101 -0.22 2.01 -25.32
N THR A 102 -1.55 1.81 -25.40
CA THR A 102 -2.51 2.88 -25.67
C THR A 102 -3.46 3.04 -24.47
N PRO A 103 -3.36 4.13 -23.68
CA PRO A 103 -2.34 5.17 -23.75
C PRO A 103 -0.97 4.71 -23.20
N PRO A 104 0.14 5.36 -23.57
CA PRO A 104 1.46 5.04 -23.04
C PRO A 104 1.56 5.44 -21.57
N ALA A 105 2.33 4.67 -20.80
CA ALA A 105 2.58 5.01 -19.41
C ALA A 105 3.44 6.30 -19.30
N PRO A 106 3.06 7.29 -18.48
CA PRO A 106 3.82 8.53 -18.32
C PRO A 106 5.10 8.28 -17.52
N ASP A 107 6.14 9.05 -17.81
CA ASP A 107 7.38 9.06 -17.02
C ASP A 107 7.16 9.86 -15.73
N LEU A 108 7.18 9.18 -14.58
CA LEU A 108 6.91 9.83 -13.30
C LEU A 108 8.07 10.72 -12.81
N ALA A 109 9.29 10.53 -13.33
CA ALA A 109 10.39 11.47 -13.08
C ALA A 109 10.19 12.81 -13.82
N VAL A 110 9.25 12.88 -14.76
CA VAL A 110 8.93 14.14 -15.48
C VAL A 110 7.56 14.65 -15.09
N ASN A 111 6.54 13.80 -15.22
CA ASN A 111 5.13 14.21 -15.18
C ASN A 111 4.54 14.30 -13.77
N ALA A 112 5.16 13.72 -12.73
CA ALA A 112 4.61 13.74 -11.38
C ALA A 112 4.41 15.17 -10.82
N ARG A 113 5.16 16.16 -11.31
CA ARG A 113 5.01 17.58 -10.91
C ARG A 113 3.66 18.19 -11.30
N GLN A 114 2.96 17.60 -12.28
CA GLN A 114 1.69 18.13 -12.82
C GLN A 114 0.48 17.86 -11.90
N TRP A 115 0.61 16.95 -10.94
CA TRP A 115 -0.46 16.51 -10.06
C TRP A 115 -0.23 17.03 -8.65
N THR A 116 -1.30 17.29 -7.88
CA THR A 116 -1.20 17.56 -6.43
C THR A 116 -1.07 16.26 -5.63
N ASP A 117 -0.67 16.32 -4.35
CA ASP A 117 -0.50 15.10 -3.54
C ASP A 117 -1.82 14.35 -3.35
N LYS A 118 -2.94 15.05 -3.17
CA LYS A 118 -4.28 14.43 -3.12
C LYS A 118 -4.61 13.70 -4.43
N GLN A 119 -4.28 14.31 -5.58
CA GLN A 119 -4.51 13.70 -6.88
C GLN A 119 -3.62 12.47 -7.10
N LEU A 120 -2.35 12.55 -6.72
CA LEU A 120 -1.43 11.40 -6.75
C LEU A 120 -1.94 10.26 -5.86
N PHE A 121 -2.40 10.57 -4.65
CA PHE A 121 -2.98 9.59 -3.74
C PHE A 121 -4.16 8.87 -4.40
N TRP A 122 -5.11 9.62 -4.94
CA TRP A 122 -6.30 9.06 -5.57
C TRP A 122 -5.96 8.17 -6.78
N ILE A 123 -5.06 8.66 -7.64
CA ILE A 123 -4.58 7.91 -8.81
C ILE A 123 -3.88 6.61 -8.38
N LEU A 124 -2.98 6.67 -7.39
CA LEU A 124 -2.26 5.49 -6.91
C LEU A 124 -3.18 4.48 -6.22
N GLN A 125 -4.16 4.94 -5.44
CA GLN A 125 -5.13 4.11 -4.75
C GLN A 125 -6.05 3.36 -5.74
N HIS A 126 -6.55 4.05 -6.76
CA HIS A 126 -7.65 3.56 -7.59
C HIS A 126 -7.25 3.18 -9.02
N GLY A 127 -6.05 3.56 -9.46
CA GLY A 127 -5.63 3.42 -10.85
C GLY A 127 -6.44 4.29 -11.79
N VAL A 128 -6.36 4.00 -13.09
CA VAL A 128 -7.12 4.73 -14.11
C VAL A 128 -7.83 3.74 -15.02
N LYS A 129 -9.17 3.76 -14.99
CA LYS A 129 -10.00 2.91 -15.85
C LYS A 129 -9.66 3.10 -17.32
N TYR A 130 -9.75 2.01 -18.09
CA TYR A 130 -9.44 1.97 -19.53
C TYR A 130 -7.99 2.29 -19.88
N THR A 131 -7.07 2.03 -18.95
CA THR A 131 -5.62 2.13 -19.16
C THR A 131 -4.91 0.91 -18.59
N GLY A 132 -3.61 0.79 -18.83
CA GLY A 132 -2.75 -0.20 -18.18
C GLY A 132 -2.41 0.10 -16.71
N MET A 133 -2.94 1.18 -16.12
CA MET A 133 -2.66 1.56 -14.73
C MET A 133 -3.66 0.91 -13.75
N PRO A 134 -3.25 -0.14 -13.00
CA PRO A 134 -4.12 -0.81 -12.05
C PRO A 134 -4.34 0.01 -10.78
N ALA A 135 -5.37 -0.35 -10.01
CA ALA A 135 -5.53 0.12 -8.64
C ALA A 135 -4.47 -0.49 -7.71
N TRP A 136 -4.28 0.13 -6.53
CA TRP A 136 -3.44 -0.45 -5.50
C TRP A 136 -3.96 -1.83 -5.10
N ALA A 137 -3.05 -2.82 -4.98
CA ALA A 137 -3.43 -4.22 -4.77
C ALA A 137 -4.25 -4.45 -3.49
N VAL A 138 -4.03 -3.63 -2.46
CA VAL A 138 -4.68 -3.71 -1.15
C VAL A 138 -5.35 -2.40 -0.76
N GLN A 139 -6.67 -2.34 -0.88
CA GLN A 139 -7.42 -1.09 -0.74
C GLN A 139 -7.44 -0.54 0.71
N ASP A 140 -7.18 -1.39 1.70
CA ASP A 140 -7.17 -1.09 3.13
C ASP A 140 -5.79 -0.64 3.67
N ARG A 141 -4.79 -0.47 2.79
CA ARG A 141 -3.42 -0.04 3.11
C ARG A 141 -3.08 1.34 2.56
N GLN A 142 -3.92 2.33 2.88
CA GLN A 142 -3.70 3.73 2.50
C GLN A 142 -2.34 4.27 2.97
N ASP A 143 -1.81 3.76 4.08
CA ASP A 143 -0.49 4.09 4.60
C ASP A 143 0.65 3.75 3.62
N GLU A 144 0.53 2.67 2.84
CA GLU A 144 1.50 2.33 1.78
C GLU A 144 1.36 3.33 0.61
N VAL A 145 0.14 3.69 0.25
CA VAL A 145 -0.14 4.67 -0.82
C VAL A 145 0.39 6.05 -0.46
N ARG A 146 0.21 6.53 0.78
CA ARG A 146 0.73 7.83 1.22
C ARG A 146 2.26 7.91 1.15
N ARG A 147 2.96 6.82 1.48
CA ARG A 147 4.42 6.75 1.33
C ARG A 147 4.83 6.76 -0.14
N MET A 148 4.07 6.07 -0.99
CA MET A 148 4.28 6.11 -2.43
C MET A 148 4.07 7.51 -3.01
N VAL A 149 3.06 8.26 -2.55
CA VAL A 149 2.85 9.67 -2.93
C VAL A 149 4.09 10.50 -2.59
N ALA A 150 4.59 10.38 -1.35
CA ALA A 150 5.78 11.10 -0.90
C ALA A 150 7.04 10.75 -1.71
N PHE A 151 7.17 9.48 -2.12
CA PHE A 151 8.26 9.02 -2.97
C PHE A 151 8.13 9.54 -4.42
N VAL A 152 6.97 9.35 -5.06
CA VAL A 152 6.69 9.81 -6.44
C VAL A 152 6.86 11.31 -6.58
N ARG A 153 6.47 12.09 -5.56
CA ARG A 153 6.69 13.55 -5.53
C ARG A 153 8.17 13.94 -5.62
N ARG A 154 9.08 13.09 -5.14
CA ARG A 154 10.53 13.34 -5.14
C ARG A 154 11.23 12.91 -6.42
N LEU A 155 10.67 11.98 -7.21
CA LEU A 155 11.30 11.46 -8.42
C LEU A 155 11.81 12.56 -9.36
N PRO A 156 11.03 13.63 -9.65
CA PRO A 156 11.50 14.64 -10.59
C PRO A 156 12.68 15.49 -10.12
N GLY A 157 13.02 15.48 -8.84
CA GLY A 157 14.17 16.18 -8.28
C GLY A 157 15.33 15.26 -7.93
N MET A 158 15.20 13.96 -8.20
CA MET A 158 16.14 12.93 -7.79
C MET A 158 17.12 12.63 -8.92
N THR A 159 18.40 12.56 -8.60
CA THR A 159 19.43 12.07 -9.53
C THR A 159 19.39 10.54 -9.62
N PRO A 160 19.89 9.93 -10.71
CA PRO A 160 20.01 8.46 -10.80
C PRO A 160 20.73 7.85 -9.60
N ALA A 161 21.85 8.45 -9.16
CA ALA A 161 22.61 7.97 -8.00
C ALA A 161 21.81 8.01 -6.68
N GLN A 162 20.98 9.04 -6.49
CA GLN A 162 20.10 9.12 -5.30
C GLN A 162 18.98 8.08 -5.35
N TYR A 163 18.44 7.81 -6.54
CA TYR A 163 17.45 6.75 -6.74
C TYR A 163 18.05 5.37 -6.45
N ASP A 164 19.20 5.07 -7.06
CA ASP A 164 19.89 3.80 -6.88
C ASP A 164 20.28 3.57 -5.43
N ALA A 165 20.73 4.61 -4.70
CA ALA A 165 21.05 4.51 -3.28
C ALA A 165 19.82 4.14 -2.43
N LEU A 166 18.66 4.78 -2.66
CA LEU A 166 17.42 4.47 -1.94
C LEU A 166 16.89 3.07 -2.27
N VAL A 167 16.98 2.66 -3.54
CA VAL A 167 16.57 1.31 -3.95
C VAL A 167 17.53 0.26 -3.41
N ALA A 168 18.84 0.52 -3.41
CA ALA A 168 19.85 -0.37 -2.84
C ALA A 168 19.75 -0.48 -1.33
N GLU A 169 19.26 0.54 -0.63
CA GLU A 169 18.92 0.45 0.79
C GLU A 169 17.71 -0.47 1.02
N ALA A 170 16.75 -0.48 0.09
CA ALA A 170 15.58 -1.34 0.14
C ALA A 170 15.84 -2.79 -0.34
N ASN A 171 16.65 -2.98 -1.38
CA ASN A 171 16.77 -4.25 -2.13
C ASN A 171 18.24 -4.62 -2.52
N PRO A 172 19.15 -4.86 -1.57
CA PRO A 172 20.48 -5.40 -1.87
C PRO A 172 20.41 -6.90 -2.25
N GLY A 173 20.03 -7.21 -3.50
CA GLY A 173 20.22 -8.53 -4.14
C GLY A 173 19.05 -9.53 -4.01
N ALA A 174 18.71 -10.22 -5.10
CA ALA A 174 17.57 -11.13 -5.19
C ALA A 174 17.97 -12.62 -5.10
N ASP A 175 17.79 -13.24 -3.93
CA ASP A 175 17.48 -14.67 -3.65
C ASP A 175 17.06 -14.74 -2.15
N LEU A 176 17.42 -15.67 -1.27
CA LEU A 176 17.30 -15.42 0.21
C LEU A 176 17.95 -14.09 0.66
N ALA A 177 18.83 -13.53 -0.19
CA ALA A 177 19.30 -12.14 -0.16
C ALA A 177 18.17 -11.07 -0.22
N THR A 178 17.03 -11.35 -0.88
CA THR A 178 15.87 -10.45 -1.08
C THR A 178 15.20 -10.08 0.24
N CYS A 179 15.01 -11.07 1.12
CA CYS A 179 14.39 -10.81 2.43
C CYS A 179 15.30 -9.93 3.28
N THR A 180 16.60 -10.25 3.29
CA THR A 180 17.60 -9.48 4.04
C THR A 180 17.81 -8.08 3.48
N GLY A 181 17.29 -7.81 2.28
CA GLY A 181 17.32 -6.50 1.68
C GLY A 181 16.53 -5.49 2.48
N CYS A 182 15.25 -5.76 2.70
CA CYS A 182 14.43 -4.97 3.60
C CYS A 182 14.67 -5.35 5.07
N HIS A 183 14.65 -6.64 5.40
CA HIS A 183 14.58 -7.12 6.79
C HIS A 183 15.94 -7.25 7.50
N GLY A 184 17.04 -6.92 6.82
CA GLY A 184 18.39 -7.03 7.37
C GLY A 184 18.93 -8.46 7.38
N THR A 185 20.25 -8.60 7.28
CA THR A 185 20.95 -9.89 7.42
C THR A 185 20.91 -10.42 8.86
N ASP A 186 20.68 -9.52 9.81
CA ASP A 186 20.50 -9.77 11.24
C ASP A 186 19.02 -9.91 11.64
N GLY A 187 18.09 -9.78 10.69
CA GLY A 187 16.65 -9.86 10.93
C GLY A 187 16.07 -8.68 11.71
N ARG A 188 16.81 -7.57 11.88
CA ARG A 188 16.35 -6.40 12.67
C ARG A 188 15.64 -5.33 11.84
N GLY A 189 15.54 -5.50 10.53
CA GLY A 189 15.04 -4.49 9.59
C GLY A 189 16.11 -3.45 9.21
N ARG A 190 16.10 -2.96 7.96
CA ARG A 190 16.99 -1.87 7.50
C ARG A 190 16.25 -0.56 7.36
N GLY A 191 16.97 0.56 7.58
CA GLY A 191 16.67 1.90 7.05
C GLY A 191 15.41 2.62 7.56
N ALA A 192 14.26 1.95 7.55
CA ALA A 192 12.95 2.57 7.75
C ALA A 192 12.19 2.00 8.98
N PRO A 193 11.51 2.86 9.76
CA PRO A 193 10.77 2.44 10.96
C PRO A 193 9.66 1.41 10.74
N ASP A 194 9.13 1.32 9.53
CA ASP A 194 7.99 0.46 9.14
C ASP A 194 8.38 -0.98 8.75
N ILE A 195 9.67 -1.25 8.54
CA ILE A 195 10.14 -2.61 8.20
C ILE A 195 10.36 -3.42 9.49
N PRO A 196 9.59 -4.49 9.76
CA PRO A 196 9.61 -5.17 11.05
C PRO A 196 10.90 -5.97 11.30
N VAL A 197 11.23 -6.10 12.58
CA VAL A 197 12.15 -7.12 13.12
C VAL A 197 11.52 -8.50 12.92
N LEU A 198 12.23 -9.39 12.26
CA LEU A 198 11.86 -10.80 12.07
C LEU A 198 12.66 -11.74 12.98
N GLY A 199 13.87 -11.33 13.38
CA GLY A 199 14.74 -12.08 14.30
C GLY A 199 14.03 -12.42 15.61
N GLY A 200 14.12 -13.67 16.07
CA GLY A 200 13.54 -14.11 17.35
C GLY A 200 12.01 -14.16 17.38
N GLN A 201 11.35 -14.04 16.22
CA GLN A 201 9.90 -14.24 16.11
C GLN A 201 9.55 -15.74 16.07
N ASP A 202 8.31 -16.08 16.41
CA ASP A 202 7.79 -17.44 16.27
C ASP A 202 7.78 -17.89 14.78
N PRO A 203 8.35 -19.06 14.45
CA PRO A 203 8.41 -19.53 13.07
C PRO A 203 7.04 -19.88 12.48
N ALA A 204 6.09 -20.33 13.28
CA ALA A 204 4.73 -20.60 12.81
C ALA A 204 4.01 -19.29 12.48
N TYR A 205 4.21 -18.23 13.29
CA TYR A 205 3.70 -16.90 12.98
C TYR A 205 4.31 -16.33 11.68
N LEU A 206 5.63 -16.43 11.49
CA LEU A 206 6.29 -15.95 10.27
C LEU A 206 5.78 -16.70 9.03
N LEU A 207 5.63 -18.02 9.12
CA LEU A 207 5.06 -18.82 8.03
C LEU A 207 3.61 -18.41 7.72
N ALA A 208 2.76 -18.30 8.75
CA ALA A 208 1.37 -17.88 8.59
C ALA A 208 1.28 -16.44 8.01
N ALA A 209 2.22 -15.56 8.36
CA ALA A 209 2.30 -14.23 7.78
C ALA A 209 2.60 -14.29 6.27
N LEU A 210 3.63 -15.07 5.87
CA LEU A 210 4.00 -15.23 4.46
C LEU A 210 2.86 -15.84 3.64
N GLN A 211 2.21 -16.88 4.15
CA GLN A 211 1.05 -17.50 3.52
C GLN A 211 -0.10 -16.50 3.38
N GLY A 212 -0.40 -15.76 4.45
CA GLY A 212 -1.45 -14.75 4.42
C GLY A 212 -1.16 -13.60 3.46
N TYR A 213 0.12 -13.23 3.27
CA TYR A 213 0.49 -12.29 2.22
C TYR A 213 0.30 -12.90 0.83
N ALA A 214 0.68 -14.16 0.62
CA ALA A 214 0.57 -14.82 -0.68
C ALA A 214 -0.90 -15.03 -1.12
N ASP A 215 -1.78 -15.39 -0.19
CA ASP A 215 -3.22 -15.65 -0.47
C ASP A 215 -4.11 -14.39 -0.37
N GLY A 216 -3.54 -13.26 0.08
CA GLY A 216 -4.23 -11.99 0.21
C GLY A 216 -5.04 -11.81 1.51
N SER A 217 -5.12 -12.80 2.39
CA SER A 217 -5.79 -12.70 3.70
C SER A 217 -5.08 -11.73 4.66
N ARG A 218 -3.81 -11.41 4.39
CA ARG A 218 -3.03 -10.38 5.07
C ARG A 218 -2.61 -9.29 4.07
N SER A 219 -3.12 -8.09 4.27
CA SER A 219 -2.90 -6.97 3.36
C SER A 219 -1.48 -6.36 3.46
N SER A 220 -0.72 -6.39 2.36
CA SER A 220 0.45 -5.53 2.10
C SER A 220 0.84 -5.62 0.63
N ALA A 221 0.85 -4.50 -0.09
CA ALA A 221 1.27 -4.50 -1.49
C ALA A 221 2.76 -4.86 -1.63
N VAL A 222 3.59 -4.46 -0.67
CA VAL A 222 5.03 -4.78 -0.65
C VAL A 222 5.25 -6.27 -0.45
N MET A 223 4.71 -6.84 0.63
CA MET A 223 4.94 -8.26 0.93
C MET A 223 4.16 -9.21 0.03
N GLN A 224 3.03 -8.82 -0.56
CA GLN A 224 2.32 -9.64 -1.55
C GLN A 224 3.18 -9.92 -2.78
N GLN A 225 3.88 -8.92 -3.31
CA GLN A 225 4.76 -9.09 -4.48
C GLN A 225 5.91 -10.08 -4.22
N VAL A 226 6.39 -10.12 -2.98
CA VAL A 226 7.41 -11.07 -2.55
C VAL A 226 6.79 -12.45 -2.35
N ALA A 227 5.76 -12.54 -1.50
CA ALA A 227 5.19 -13.81 -1.05
C ALA A 227 4.50 -14.60 -2.17
N MET A 228 3.85 -13.94 -3.14
CA MET A 228 3.16 -14.63 -4.24
C MET A 228 4.10 -15.39 -5.18
N ARG A 229 5.40 -15.09 -5.15
CA ARG A 229 6.44 -15.75 -5.97
C ARG A 229 7.20 -16.83 -5.19
N MET A 230 6.92 -16.99 -3.90
CA MET A 230 7.61 -17.96 -3.04
C MET A 230 6.93 -19.33 -3.11
N GLN A 231 7.75 -20.37 -3.11
CA GLN A 231 7.27 -21.74 -2.92
C GLN A 231 7.01 -22.02 -1.44
N PRO A 232 6.07 -22.93 -1.10
CA PRO A 232 5.74 -23.27 0.30
C PRO A 232 6.96 -23.73 1.13
N GLU A 233 7.90 -24.45 0.52
CA GLU A 233 9.17 -24.89 1.12
C GLU A 233 10.03 -23.68 1.47
N ALA A 234 10.21 -22.76 0.53
CA ALA A 234 10.99 -21.54 0.71
C ALA A 234 10.39 -20.62 1.80
N MET A 235 9.05 -20.55 1.90
CA MET A 235 8.39 -19.83 2.99
C MET A 235 8.71 -20.43 4.36
N ARG A 236 8.67 -21.77 4.48
CA ARG A 236 9.01 -22.49 5.71
C ARG A 236 10.48 -22.29 6.09
N ASP A 237 11.38 -22.35 5.11
CA ASP A 237 12.82 -22.13 5.33
C ASP A 237 13.12 -20.70 5.76
N ALA A 238 12.53 -19.71 5.09
CA ALA A 238 12.68 -18.31 5.48
C ALA A 238 12.17 -18.06 6.90
N ALA A 239 10.97 -18.57 7.24
CA ALA A 239 10.40 -18.46 8.57
C ALA A 239 11.30 -19.05 9.66
N ARG A 240 11.80 -20.28 9.45
CA ARG A 240 12.74 -20.93 10.38
C ARG A 240 14.04 -20.13 10.52
N ARG A 241 14.59 -19.66 9.40
CA ARG A 241 15.87 -18.95 9.39
C ARG A 241 15.78 -17.63 10.16
N PHE A 242 14.78 -16.80 9.90
CA PHE A 242 14.62 -15.54 10.63
C PHE A 242 14.27 -15.77 12.10
N ALA A 243 13.40 -16.73 12.42
CA ALA A 243 13.09 -17.08 13.80
C ALA A 243 14.33 -17.46 14.62
N ALA A 244 15.30 -18.14 14.00
CA ALA A 244 16.55 -18.54 14.64
C ALA A 244 17.57 -17.40 14.83
N MET A 245 17.36 -16.23 14.22
CA MET A 245 18.25 -15.08 14.41
C MET A 245 17.99 -14.42 15.78
N PRO A 246 19.01 -13.78 16.40
CA PRO A 246 18.78 -12.90 17.54
C PRO A 246 17.87 -11.74 17.14
N GLY A 247 16.99 -11.28 18.02
CA GLY A 247 16.07 -10.19 17.66
C GLY A 247 15.15 -9.77 18.78
N LEU A 248 13.86 -10.04 18.59
CA LEU A 248 12.79 -9.74 19.52
C LEU A 248 13.04 -10.34 20.91
N GLY A 249 12.35 -9.79 21.91
CA GLY A 249 12.44 -10.22 23.31
C GLY A 249 13.06 -9.18 24.26
N ALA A 250 13.42 -7.99 23.76
CA ALA A 250 13.83 -6.88 24.62
C ALA A 250 12.69 -6.51 25.58
N ALA A 251 13.02 -6.35 26.87
CA ALA A 251 12.02 -6.08 27.89
C ALA A 251 11.28 -4.76 27.59
N PRO A 252 9.93 -4.75 27.64
CA PRO A 252 9.16 -3.52 27.52
C PRO A 252 9.59 -2.49 28.57
N ALA A 253 9.69 -1.23 28.18
CA ALA A 253 10.14 -0.13 29.04
C ALA A 253 9.51 1.19 28.57
N GLY A 254 9.34 2.15 29.48
CA GLY A 254 8.81 3.48 29.15
C GLY A 254 7.56 3.85 29.95
N ASP A 255 6.53 4.33 29.26
CA ASP A 255 5.34 4.96 29.84
C ASP A 255 4.55 4.04 30.81
N ALA A 256 4.21 4.56 31.99
CA ALA A 256 3.53 3.80 33.04
C ALA A 256 2.05 3.51 32.71
N ALA A 257 1.39 4.35 31.91
CA ALA A 257 0.04 4.07 31.45
C ALA A 257 0.04 2.92 30.43
N ALA A 258 0.96 2.93 29.47
CA ALA A 258 1.19 1.82 28.54
C ALA A 258 1.52 0.51 29.29
N ALA A 259 2.40 0.57 30.30
CA ALA A 259 2.72 -0.58 31.14
C ALA A 259 1.48 -1.21 31.81
N ARG A 260 0.58 -0.38 32.36
CA ARG A 260 -0.68 -0.83 32.94
C ARG A 260 -1.59 -1.48 31.91
N ILE A 261 -1.75 -0.89 30.73
CA ILE A 261 -2.58 -1.49 29.66
C ILE A 261 -2.00 -2.85 29.21
N VAL A 262 -0.68 -2.95 29.05
CA VAL A 262 -0.03 -4.21 28.62
C VAL A 262 -0.22 -5.33 29.64
N THR A 263 -0.17 -5.01 30.93
CA THR A 263 -0.22 -6.00 32.02
C THR A 263 -1.61 -6.27 32.57
N GLN A 264 -2.51 -5.27 32.55
CA GLN A 264 -3.83 -5.33 33.18
C GLN A 264 -4.99 -5.07 32.20
N GLY A 265 -4.73 -4.44 31.05
CA GLY A 265 -5.76 -4.04 30.10
C GLY A 265 -6.55 -2.80 30.55
N LEU A 266 -7.66 -2.52 29.87
CA LEU A 266 -8.64 -1.49 30.23
C LEU A 266 -10.05 -2.11 30.29
N PRO A 267 -10.51 -2.57 31.48
CA PRO A 267 -11.82 -3.21 31.62
C PRO A 267 -12.99 -2.36 31.12
N ARG A 268 -12.94 -1.04 31.33
CA ARG A 268 -13.98 -0.10 30.86
C ARG A 268 -14.16 -0.11 29.34
N LEU A 269 -13.10 -0.38 28.59
CA LEU A 269 -13.12 -0.49 27.13
C LEU A 269 -13.17 -1.95 26.66
N GLN A 270 -13.33 -2.90 27.59
CA GLN A 270 -13.23 -4.34 27.33
C GLN A 270 -11.91 -4.72 26.62
N LEU A 271 -10.83 -3.99 26.92
CA LEU A 271 -9.51 -4.26 26.38
C LEU A 271 -8.78 -5.21 27.35
N PRO A 272 -8.55 -6.49 27.01
CA PRO A 272 -7.75 -7.37 27.85
C PRO A 272 -6.28 -6.94 27.89
N ALA A 273 -5.55 -7.39 28.91
CA ALA A 273 -4.10 -7.22 28.99
C ALA A 273 -3.41 -7.82 27.76
N CYS A 274 -2.53 -7.08 27.10
CA CYS A 274 -1.78 -7.58 25.94
C CYS A 274 -0.98 -8.85 26.31
N ALA A 275 -0.40 -8.87 27.52
CA ALA A 275 0.39 -9.98 28.03
C ALA A 275 -0.42 -11.30 28.19
N SER A 276 -1.76 -11.24 28.25
CA SER A 276 -2.59 -12.45 28.30
C SER A 276 -2.42 -13.36 27.08
N CYS A 277 -2.11 -12.76 25.92
CA CYS A 277 -1.86 -13.45 24.67
C CYS A 277 -0.40 -13.33 24.21
N HIS A 278 0.27 -12.19 24.41
CA HIS A 278 1.58 -11.92 23.80
C HIS A 278 2.79 -12.12 24.73
N ALA A 279 2.60 -12.69 25.93
CA ALA A 279 3.72 -13.04 26.81
C ALA A 279 4.56 -14.21 26.24
N PRO A 280 5.84 -14.34 26.62
CA PRO A 280 6.68 -15.48 26.22
C PRO A 280 6.01 -16.83 26.49
N GLY A 281 6.13 -17.76 25.54
CA GLY A 281 5.54 -19.10 25.62
C GLY A 281 4.07 -19.22 25.20
N LYS A 282 3.42 -18.11 24.81
CA LYS A 282 2.08 -18.12 24.21
C LYS A 282 2.13 -18.33 22.69
N PRO A 283 1.08 -18.87 22.05
CA PRO A 283 1.07 -19.18 20.61
C PRO A 283 0.83 -17.95 19.71
N TYR A 284 1.07 -16.74 20.21
CA TYR A 284 0.85 -15.47 19.51
C TYR A 284 2.20 -14.78 19.27
N PRO A 285 2.30 -13.88 18.27
CA PRO A 285 3.57 -13.26 17.92
C PRO A 285 4.19 -12.48 19.10
N VAL A 286 5.51 -12.53 19.16
CA VAL A 286 6.33 -11.72 20.06
C VAL A 286 6.20 -10.25 19.65
N LEU A 287 5.79 -9.40 20.59
CA LEU A 287 5.71 -7.95 20.40
C LEU A 287 6.90 -7.21 21.02
N ALA A 288 7.48 -7.80 22.06
CA ALA A 288 8.58 -7.21 22.82
C ALA A 288 9.83 -7.00 21.93
N GLY A 289 10.37 -5.79 21.89
CA GLY A 289 11.52 -5.44 21.05
C GLY A 289 11.20 -5.23 19.56
N GLN A 290 9.93 -5.19 19.17
CA GLN A 290 9.52 -4.83 17.80
C GLN A 290 9.56 -3.32 17.61
N ARG A 291 9.73 -2.85 16.36
CA ARG A 291 9.78 -1.42 16.06
C ARG A 291 8.47 -0.71 16.43
N PRO A 292 8.54 0.46 17.11
CA PRO A 292 7.34 1.22 17.48
C PRO A 292 6.47 1.58 16.28
N ALA A 293 7.06 2.09 15.19
CA ALA A 293 6.29 2.50 14.02
C ALA A 293 5.55 1.31 13.37
N TYR A 294 6.19 0.13 13.30
CA TYR A 294 5.52 -1.08 12.81
C TYR A 294 4.34 -1.49 13.70
N ILE A 295 4.51 -1.53 15.03
CA ILE A 295 3.41 -1.86 15.95
C ILE A 295 2.27 -0.86 15.80
N ALA A 296 2.57 0.43 15.87
CA ALA A 296 1.59 1.50 15.80
C ALA A 296 0.81 1.46 14.47
N GLN A 297 1.50 1.25 13.36
CA GLN A 297 0.89 1.12 12.04
C GLN A 297 -0.01 -0.11 11.93
N ARG A 298 0.40 -1.27 12.48
CA ARG A 298 -0.46 -2.48 12.51
C ARG A 298 -1.72 -2.26 13.33
N LEU A 299 -1.61 -1.60 14.48
CA LEU A 299 -2.76 -1.26 15.32
C LEU A 299 -3.72 -0.29 14.62
N ARG A 300 -3.21 0.80 14.03
CA ARG A 300 -4.03 1.76 13.27
C ARG A 300 -4.71 1.12 12.08
N HIS A 301 -3.99 0.27 11.32
CA HIS A 301 -4.57 -0.47 10.21
C HIS A 301 -5.72 -1.38 10.65
N TRP A 302 -5.53 -2.14 11.73
CA TRP A 302 -6.57 -3.03 12.27
C TRP A 302 -7.76 -2.30 12.87
N ARG A 303 -7.54 -1.12 13.46
CA ARG A 303 -8.62 -0.25 13.90
C ARG A 303 -9.46 0.22 12.71
N GLY A 304 -8.78 0.57 11.62
CA GLY A 304 -9.39 1.17 10.43
C GLY A 304 -9.85 2.60 10.67
N ASP A 305 -10.61 3.13 9.73
CA ASP A 305 -11.24 4.45 9.83
C ASP A 305 -12.49 4.38 10.73
N GLU A 306 -12.58 5.29 11.69
CA GLU A 306 -13.71 5.42 12.60
C GLU A 306 -14.96 5.95 11.89
N THR A 307 -14.78 6.75 10.83
CA THR A 307 -15.86 7.35 10.03
C THR A 307 -16.49 6.36 9.05
N VAL A 308 -15.78 5.26 8.75
CA VAL A 308 -16.26 4.20 7.86
C VAL A 308 -16.92 3.11 8.70
N VAL A 309 -18.25 3.14 8.75
CA VAL A 309 -19.07 2.06 9.32
C VAL A 309 -19.21 0.95 8.27
N ASP A 310 -18.20 0.07 8.20
CA ASP A 310 -18.26 -1.11 7.33
C ASP A 310 -18.79 -2.34 8.11
N ALA A 311 -19.93 -2.86 7.67
CA ALA A 311 -20.49 -4.13 8.17
C ALA A 311 -19.56 -5.34 7.92
N ARG A 312 -18.50 -5.17 7.12
CA ARG A 312 -17.47 -6.18 6.82
C ARG A 312 -16.20 -6.06 7.68
N LYS A 313 -16.20 -5.23 8.74
CA LYS A 313 -15.03 -5.14 9.65
C LYS A 313 -14.65 -6.52 10.18
N SER A 314 -13.37 -6.85 10.11
CA SER A 314 -12.88 -8.18 10.53
C SER A 314 -13.23 -8.48 11.99
N HIS A 315 -13.71 -9.71 12.20
CA HIS A 315 -13.97 -10.31 13.52
C HIS A 315 -12.74 -11.04 14.08
N ALA A 316 -11.61 -11.00 13.39
CA ALA A 316 -10.36 -11.54 13.93
C ALA A 316 -9.98 -10.81 15.23
N THR A 317 -9.28 -11.52 16.12
CA THR A 317 -8.98 -11.05 17.48
C THR A 317 -8.32 -9.68 17.49
N MET A 318 -7.21 -9.49 16.77
CA MET A 318 -6.47 -8.23 16.82
C MET A 318 -7.21 -7.02 16.25
N PRO A 319 -7.95 -7.09 15.14
CA PRO A 319 -8.89 -6.05 14.74
C PRO A 319 -9.87 -5.62 15.82
N VAL A 320 -10.48 -6.57 16.54
CA VAL A 320 -11.41 -6.25 17.64
C VAL A 320 -10.67 -5.56 18.79
N ILE A 321 -9.49 -6.06 19.15
CA ILE A 321 -8.65 -5.49 20.21
C ILE A 321 -8.20 -4.07 19.84
N ALA A 322 -7.70 -3.86 18.62
CA ALA A 322 -7.19 -2.57 18.15
C ALA A 322 -8.26 -1.47 18.17
N ARG A 323 -9.53 -1.80 17.87
CA ARG A 323 -10.66 -0.86 17.97
C ARG A 323 -11.00 -0.42 19.39
N ARG A 324 -10.50 -1.14 20.40
CA ARG A 324 -10.70 -0.82 21.83
C ARG A 324 -9.53 -0.06 22.44
N ILE A 325 -8.44 0.14 21.68
CA ILE A 325 -7.28 0.91 22.11
C ILE A 325 -7.54 2.40 21.82
N PRO A 326 -7.48 3.28 22.83
CA PRO A 326 -7.55 4.73 22.60
C PRO A 326 -6.45 5.21 21.63
N GLU A 327 -6.75 6.12 20.70
CA GLU A 327 -5.76 6.59 19.70
C GLU A 327 -4.50 7.16 20.35
N GLU A 328 -4.69 7.94 21.41
CA GLU A 328 -3.61 8.54 22.18
C GLU A 328 -2.69 7.51 22.84
N MET A 329 -3.15 6.27 22.99
CA MET A 329 -2.38 5.17 23.59
C MET A 329 -1.67 4.28 22.55
N ILE A 330 -1.96 4.40 21.25
CA ILE A 330 -1.30 3.54 20.24
C ILE A 330 0.22 3.75 20.21
N ASP A 331 0.68 5.00 20.11
CA ASP A 331 2.12 5.28 20.06
C ASP A 331 2.82 5.01 21.41
N PRO A 332 2.26 5.38 22.58
CA PRO A 332 2.81 4.97 23.87
C PRO A 332 2.92 3.45 24.04
N LEU A 333 1.90 2.68 23.64
CA LEU A 333 1.94 1.22 23.68
C LEU A 333 3.02 0.66 22.76
N ALA A 334 3.12 1.18 21.55
CA ALA A 334 4.12 0.76 20.58
C ALA A 334 5.55 1.01 21.07
N ARG A 335 5.83 2.20 21.61
CA ARG A 335 7.12 2.53 22.23
C ARG A 335 7.42 1.67 23.44
N TYR A 336 6.43 1.46 24.31
CA TYR A 336 6.58 0.63 25.49
C TYR A 336 6.96 -0.82 25.13
N LEU A 337 6.25 -1.42 24.18
CA LEU A 337 6.53 -2.77 23.69
C LEU A 337 7.88 -2.88 22.97
N ALA A 338 8.35 -1.81 22.33
CA ALA A 338 9.66 -1.77 21.70
C ALA A 338 10.83 -1.78 22.72
N GLY A 339 10.55 -1.38 23.97
CA GLY A 339 11.61 -1.17 24.97
C GLY A 339 12.27 0.20 24.89
N ASP A 340 11.66 1.17 24.19
CA ASP A 340 12.16 2.53 24.10
C ASP A 340 11.93 3.22 25.45
N ALA A 341 13.00 3.38 26.24
CA ALA A 341 12.96 4.25 27.40
C ALA A 341 12.61 5.68 26.93
N VAL A 342 11.58 6.28 27.54
CA VAL A 342 11.26 7.69 27.32
C VAL A 342 12.51 8.50 27.70
N ASP A 343 13.17 9.08 26.71
CA ASP A 343 14.24 10.04 26.96
C ASP A 343 13.64 11.23 27.71
N ARG A 344 13.99 11.36 29.00
CA ARG A 344 13.56 12.46 29.87
C ARG A 344 14.40 13.73 29.68
N SER A 345 15.17 13.84 28.58
CA SER A 345 15.92 15.04 28.25
C SER A 345 15.22 15.90 27.18
N LYS A 346 14.14 16.57 27.57
CA LYS A 346 13.70 17.89 27.06
C LYS A 346 12.58 18.44 27.93
#